data_AF-A0A377PL56-F1
#
_entry.id   AF-A0A377PL56-F1
#
_cell.length_a   1.000
_cell.length_b   1.000
_cell.length_c   1.000
_cell.angle_alpha   90.00
_cell.angle_beta   90.00
_cell.angle_gamma   90.00
#
_symmetry.space_group_name_H-M   'P 1'
#
loop_
_entity.id
_entity.type
_entity.pdbx_description
1 polymer ?
#
loop_
_entity_poly.entity_id
_entity_poly.type
_entity_poly.pdbx_seq_one_letter_code
_entity_poly.pdbx_strand_id
1 'polypeptide(L)' 'MKHEHHVVQSPATPAEQLILLFHGVGDNPVSMEALASILPKRFHIHWLSA' A
#
# COMPACT_ATOMS: atom_id res chain seq x y z
N MET A 1 -7.74 -18.55 -3.68
CA MET A 1 -6.71 -17.92 -2.85
C MET A 1 -7.30 -16.65 -2.24
N LYS A 2 -7.14 -16.40 -0.95
CA LYS A 2 -7.53 -15.10 -0.37
C LYS A 2 -6.42 -14.12 -0.76
N HIS A 3 -6.71 -13.22 -1.69
CA HIS A 3 -5.83 -12.09 -1.95
C HIS A 3 -5.96 -11.15 -0.77
N GLU A 4 -4.95 -11.13 0.09
CA GLU A 4 -4.90 -10.15 1.17
C GLU A 4 -4.57 -8.79 0.55
N HIS A 5 -5.45 -7.82 0.81
CA HIS A 5 -5.23 -6.43 0.47
C HIS A 5 -5.14 -5.66 1.78
N HIS A 6 -4.05 -4.92 1.95
CA HIS A 6 -3.82 -4.13 3.16
C HIS A 6 -3.76 -2.66 2.77
N VAL A 7 -4.57 -1.84 3.42
CA VAL A 7 -4.55 -0.39 3.22
C VAL A 7 -3.42 0.16 4.07
N VAL A 8 -2.37 0.61 3.40
CA VAL A 8 -1.15 1.12 4.06
C VAL A 8 -1.26 2.62 4.32
N GLN A 9 -1.96 3.32 3.43
CA GLN A 9 -2.23 4.74 3.60
C GLN A 9 -3.59 5.08 3.02
N SER A 10 -4.40 5.81 3.79
CA SER A 10 -5.63 6.42 3.31
C SER A 10 -5.68 7.89 3.76
N PRO A 11 -5.77 8.85 2.83
CA PRO A 11 -5.95 10.25 3.18
C PRO A 11 -7.29 10.49 3.87
N ALA A 12 -7.35 11.53 4.71
CA ALA A 12 -8.60 11.99 5.34
C ALA A 12 -9.53 12.73 4.36
N THR A 13 -8.97 13.22 3.25
CA THR A 13 -9.69 13.83 2.12
C THR A 13 -9.75 12.85 0.94
N PRO A 14 -10.60 13.09 -0.09
CA PRO A 14 -10.56 12.29 -1.30
C PRO A 14 -9.12 12.17 -1.85
N ALA A 15 -8.72 10.96 -2.21
CA ALA A 15 -7.37 10.70 -2.70
C ALA A 15 -7.18 11.28 -4.09
N GLU A 16 -6.02 11.91 -4.33
CA GLU A 16 -5.66 12.41 -5.66
C GLU A 16 -5.23 11.28 -6.60
N GLN A 17 -4.68 10.20 -6.03
CA GLN A 17 -4.18 9.05 -6.78
C GLN A 17 -4.23 7.77 -5.94
N LEU A 18 -4.51 6.65 -6.60
CA LEU A 18 -4.36 5.30 -6.05
C LEU A 18 -3.01 4.72 -6.48
N ILE A 19 -2.25 4.20 -5.52
CA ILE A 19 -0.99 3.47 -5.77
C ILE A 19 -1.17 2.04 -5.28
N LEU A 20 -0.88 1.08 -6.17
CA LEU A 20 -0.90 -0.34 -5.87
C LEU A 20 0.56 -0.84 -5.76
N LEU A 21 0.92 -1.33 -4.60
CA LEU A 21 2.23 -1.92 -4.33
C LEU A 21 2.10 -3.45 -4.39
N PHE A 22 2.88 -4.06 -5.28
CA PHE A 22 2.98 -5.51 -5.43
C PHE A 22 4.31 -5.98 -4.84
N HIS A 23 4.27 -7.03 -4.03
CA HIS A 23 5.46 -7.58 -3.42
C HIS A 23 6.04 -8.76 -4.21
N GLY A 24 7.35 -8.98 -4.06
CA GLY A 24 8.01 -10.19 -4.56
C GLY A 24 7.81 -11.37 -3.61
N VAL A 25 8.09 -12.59 -4.09
CA VAL A 25 8.03 -13.81 -3.27
C VAL A 25 8.93 -13.66 -2.04
N GLY A 26 8.38 -13.88 -0.84
CA GLY A 26 9.11 -13.86 0.43
C GLY A 26 9.20 -12.51 1.15
N ASP A 27 8.61 -11.45 0.59
CA ASP A 27 8.53 -10.14 1.26
C ASP A 27 7.36 -10.06 2.26
N ASN A 28 7.37 -9.05 3.13
CA ASN A 28 6.37 -8.89 4.20
C ASN A 28 5.75 -7.47 4.22
N PRO A 29 4.56 -7.31 4.82
CA PRO A 29 3.85 -6.02 4.84
C PRO A 29 4.58 -4.91 5.62
N VAL A 30 5.46 -5.23 6.58
CA VAL A 30 6.22 -4.24 7.36
C VAL A 30 7.23 -3.49 6.48
N SER A 31 7.92 -4.20 5.58
CA SER A 31 8.81 -3.59 4.58
C SER A 31 8.06 -2.59 3.70
N MET A 32 6.79 -2.88 3.40
CA MET A 32 5.95 -2.08 2.50
C MET A 32 5.35 -0.86 3.19
N GLU A 33 5.04 -0.95 4.48
CA GLU A 33 4.70 0.20 5.31
C GLU A 33 5.82 1.25 5.34
N ALA A 34 7.06 0.81 5.48
CA ALA A 34 8.22 1.71 5.46
C ALA A 34 8.32 2.44 4.11
N LEU A 35 8.09 1.75 2.98
CA LEU A 35 8.13 2.37 1.66
C LEU A 35 6.93 3.30 1.41
N ALA A 36 5.73 2.92 1.84
CA ALA A 36 4.57 3.81 1.72
C ALA A 36 4.73 5.10 2.54
N SER A 37 5.49 5.07 3.63
CA SER A 37 5.70 6.24 4.49
C SER A 37 6.39 7.42 3.80
N ILE A 38 7.19 7.16 2.76
CA ILE A 38 7.89 8.20 1.99
C ILE A 38 7.03 8.81 0.86
N LEU A 39 5.87 8.22 0.56
CA LEU A 39 4.96 8.72 -0.45
C LEU A 39 4.06 9.84 0.09
N PRO A 40 3.61 10.79 -0.76
CA PRO A 40 2.73 11.87 -0.34
C PRO A 40 1.46 11.37 0.37
N LYS A 41 1.11 12.00 1.50
CA LYS A 41 -0.06 11.62 2.32
C LYS A 41 -1.41 11.74 1.60
N ARG A 42 -1.46 12.47 0.47
CA ARG A 42 -2.64 12.63 -0.39
C ARG A 42 -2.97 11.42 -1.26
N PHE A 43 -2.11 10.40 -1.26
CA PHE A 43 -2.32 9.18 -2.04
C PHE A 43 -2.95 8.07 -1.20
N HIS A 44 -3.86 7.32 -1.80
CA HIS A 44 -4.37 6.07 -1.25
C HIS A 44 -3.45 4.93 -1.71
N ILE A 45 -2.97 4.11 -0.76
CA ILE A 45 -1.95 3.10 -1.04
C ILE A 45 -2.44 1.75 -0.57
N HIS A 46 -2.51 0.79 -1.49
CA HIS A 46 -2.84 -0.61 -1.22
C HIS A 46 -1.60 -1.47 -1.39
N TRP A 47 -1.39 -2.38 -0.44
CA TRP A 47 -0.51 -3.52 -0.59
C TRP A 47 -1.31 -4.73 -1.04
N LEU A 48 -0.86 -5.36 -2.12
CA LEU A 48 -1.51 -6.53 -2.71
C LEU A 48 -0.58 -7.73 -2.61
N SER A 49 -1.11 -8.81 -2.01
CA SER A 49 -0.47 -10.12 -2.09
C SER A 49 -0.84 -10.84 -3.38
N ALA A 50 0.17 -11.36 -4.08
CA ALA A 50 0.04 -12.11 -5.32
C ALA A 50 -0.47 -13.55 -5.09
#